data_AF-A0A0N0UZT8-F1
#
_entry.id   AF-A0A0N0UZT8-F1
#
_cell.length_a   1.000
_cell.length_b   1.000
_cell.length_c   1.000
_cell.angle_alpha   90.00
_cell.angle_beta   90.00
_cell.angle_gamma   90.00
#
_symmetry.space_group_name_H-M   'P 1'
#
loop_
_entity.id
_entity.type
_entity.pdbx_description
1 polymer ?
#
loop_
_entity_poly.entity_id
_entity_poly.type
_entity_poly.pdbx_seq_one_letter_code
_entity_poly.pdbx_strand_id
1 'polypeptide(L)'
;MKLQKIVQAVSKDTRALYPFQYYTACEESIFCFVYSSHSVNAKAYFHYDNQKRLLAKTILGDVIIDTKKINVFDEIENKTIIENQDFKDLFFEMHLASSCEQNRWYDKNVLAKINSMYPKPPIIIGGCGRSGTTLLLSILGAHPSIQAINDETYAFYPYPFRLSLLSFALDQKISKQKTRWCEKTPKNVRAFGDILKLFDSNVRLLHIVRDPRDVVTSVHPNHPAKFWVPIERWVEDVQVGLNHKNQTLIVRYEDLVLDTEKTIRIICDYIGETFEKKMLNIQKYSSVKQNAAWGKEKVKSIHHNSIKKWEKPEYKVIIDHLMENEKAVQLMRELGYI
;
A
#
# COMPACT_ATOMS: atom_id res chain seq x y z
N MET A 1 -26.52 -9.43 -20.34
CA MET A 1 -25.47 -10.28 -20.95
C MET A 1 -25.26 -11.51 -20.05
N LYS A 2 -25.56 -12.74 -20.50
CA LYS A 2 -25.53 -13.95 -19.62
C LYS A 2 -24.14 -14.12 -19.00
N LEU A 3 -24.08 -14.26 -17.67
CA LEU A 3 -22.87 -14.37 -16.82
C LEU A 3 -21.85 -15.38 -17.37
N GLN A 4 -22.33 -16.48 -17.96
CA GLN A 4 -21.50 -17.49 -18.64
C GLN A 4 -20.57 -16.92 -19.72
N LYS A 5 -21.03 -15.92 -20.50
CA LYS A 5 -20.19 -15.29 -21.54
C LYS A 5 -19.08 -14.42 -20.94
N ILE A 6 -19.34 -13.79 -19.78
CA ILE A 6 -18.34 -12.99 -19.05
C ILE A 6 -17.28 -13.91 -18.44
N VAL A 7 -17.71 -14.99 -17.77
CA VAL A 7 -16.81 -16.00 -17.19
C VAL A 7 -15.91 -16.63 -18.25
N GLN A 8 -16.47 -16.96 -19.43
CA GLN A 8 -15.69 -17.51 -20.55
C GLN A 8 -14.67 -16.51 -21.13
N ALA A 9 -15.04 -15.22 -21.26
CA ALA A 9 -14.12 -14.18 -21.72
C ALA A 9 -12.95 -13.98 -20.73
N VAL A 10 -13.24 -14.00 -19.41
CA VAL A 10 -12.25 -13.82 -18.34
C VAL A 10 -11.31 -15.02 -18.21
N SER A 11 -11.80 -16.24 -18.44
CA SER A 11 -10.98 -17.47 -18.35
C SER A 11 -9.90 -17.61 -19.44
N LYS A 12 -10.04 -16.90 -20.56
CA LYS A 12 -9.10 -16.99 -21.70
C LYS A 12 -7.87 -16.09 -21.58
N ASP A 13 -7.85 -15.12 -20.66
CA ASP A 13 -6.67 -14.30 -20.37
C ASP A 13 -5.95 -14.89 -19.15
N THR A 14 -4.93 -15.72 -19.39
CA THR A 14 -4.22 -16.54 -18.39
C THR A 14 -3.26 -15.77 -17.47
N ARG A 15 -3.43 -14.45 -17.33
CA ARG A 15 -2.53 -13.56 -16.58
C ARG A 15 -3.11 -13.04 -15.25
N ALA A 16 -4.07 -13.74 -14.65
CA ALA A 16 -4.78 -13.27 -13.47
C ALA A 16 -4.25 -13.88 -12.15
N LEU A 17 -3.49 -13.09 -11.37
CA LEU A 17 -3.10 -13.34 -9.98
C LEU A 17 -3.91 -12.49 -8.99
N TYR A 18 -4.33 -13.13 -7.91
CA TYR A 18 -5.38 -12.76 -6.96
C TYR A 18 -5.22 -11.49 -6.09
N PRO A 19 -6.30 -10.85 -5.58
CA PRO A 19 -7.67 -10.73 -6.10
C PRO A 19 -7.84 -9.42 -6.90
N PHE A 20 -8.40 -9.51 -8.10
CA PHE A 20 -8.75 -8.31 -8.88
C PHE A 20 -10.21 -7.91 -8.65
N GLN A 21 -10.42 -6.61 -8.46
CA GLN A 21 -11.67 -5.91 -8.72
C GLN A 21 -11.74 -5.61 -10.22
N TYR A 22 -12.69 -6.18 -10.94
CA TYR A 22 -12.93 -5.87 -12.36
C TYR A 22 -14.13 -4.94 -12.48
N TYR A 23 -13.99 -3.80 -13.15
CA TYR A 23 -15.11 -2.91 -13.45
C TYR A 23 -15.70 -3.25 -14.81
N THR A 24 -17.02 -3.36 -14.90
CA THR A 24 -17.73 -3.38 -16.19
C THR A 24 -18.00 -1.95 -16.64
N ALA A 25 -18.39 -1.75 -17.90
CA ALA A 25 -18.64 -0.43 -18.49
C ALA A 25 -19.78 0.37 -17.81
N CYS A 26 -20.44 -0.20 -16.80
CA CYS A 26 -21.62 0.34 -16.14
C CYS A 26 -21.45 0.52 -14.62
N GLU A 27 -20.23 0.79 -14.12
CA GLU A 27 -19.93 0.97 -12.68
C GLU A 27 -20.21 -0.25 -11.77
N GLU A 28 -20.58 -1.40 -12.34
CA GLU A 28 -20.65 -2.67 -11.63
C GLU A 28 -19.25 -3.26 -11.43
N SER A 29 -19.08 -4.08 -10.38
CA SER A 29 -17.80 -4.72 -10.06
C SER A 29 -17.92 -6.24 -9.93
N ILE A 30 -17.02 -6.97 -10.57
CA ILE A 30 -16.89 -8.43 -10.43
C ILE A 30 -15.57 -8.73 -9.70
N PHE A 31 -15.65 -9.54 -8.66
CA PHE A 31 -14.51 -10.05 -7.91
C PHE A 31 -14.37 -11.53 -8.21
N CYS A 32 -13.15 -11.97 -8.50
CA CYS A 32 -12.82 -13.38 -8.53
C CYS A 32 -12.09 -13.70 -7.24
N PHE A 33 -12.52 -14.80 -6.57
CA PHE A 33 -12.10 -15.84 -5.57
C PHE A 33 -11.15 -16.94 -6.05
N VAL A 34 -9.88 -17.05 -5.64
CA VAL A 34 -9.02 -18.19 -5.99
C VAL A 34 -8.56 -18.80 -4.69
N TYR A 35 -9.10 -19.97 -4.42
CA TYR A 35 -8.70 -20.86 -3.35
C TYR A 35 -7.85 -21.98 -3.94
N SER A 36 -6.65 -22.17 -3.41
CA SER A 36 -5.80 -23.30 -3.75
C SER A 36 -5.25 -23.91 -2.47
N SER A 37 -5.44 -25.20 -2.32
CA SER A 37 -4.92 -26.03 -1.22
C SER A 37 -4.35 -27.32 -1.81
N HIS A 38 -3.68 -28.13 -0.99
CA HIS A 38 -3.08 -29.40 -1.42
C HIS A 38 -4.11 -30.40 -2.01
N SER A 39 -5.41 -30.20 -1.75
CA SER A 39 -6.49 -31.11 -2.16
C SER A 39 -7.59 -30.45 -2.99
N VAL A 40 -7.63 -29.11 -3.10
CA VAL A 40 -8.75 -28.40 -3.74
C VAL A 40 -8.26 -27.14 -4.46
N ASN A 41 -8.71 -26.95 -5.70
CA ASN A 41 -8.56 -25.73 -6.47
C ASN A 41 -9.95 -25.17 -6.82
N ALA A 42 -10.26 -23.95 -6.37
CA ALA A 42 -11.58 -23.33 -6.54
C ALA A 42 -11.55 -21.84 -6.91
N LYS A 43 -12.45 -21.51 -7.83
CA LYS A 43 -12.93 -20.28 -8.46
C LYS A 43 -14.19 -19.57 -7.94
N ALA A 44 -14.20 -18.70 -6.92
CA ALA A 44 -15.45 -18.05 -6.45
C ALA A 44 -15.64 -16.63 -7.04
N TYR A 45 -16.57 -16.39 -7.96
CA TYR A 45 -16.82 -15.04 -8.48
C TYR A 45 -18.03 -14.39 -7.79
N PHE A 46 -17.92 -13.09 -7.50
CA PHE A 46 -18.95 -12.26 -6.89
C PHE A 46 -19.18 -11.02 -7.75
N HIS A 47 -20.40 -10.76 -8.18
CA HIS A 47 -20.78 -9.60 -8.98
C HIS A 47 -21.59 -8.65 -8.11
N TYR A 48 -21.19 -7.40 -8.05
CA TYR A 48 -21.87 -6.33 -7.33
C TYR A 48 -22.31 -5.23 -8.30
N ASP A 49 -23.45 -4.61 -8.03
CA ASP A 49 -23.90 -3.43 -8.77
C ASP A 49 -23.17 -2.15 -8.34
N ASN A 50 -23.52 -1.03 -8.98
CA ASN A 50 -22.99 0.30 -8.68
C ASN A 50 -23.37 0.83 -7.28
N GLN A 51 -24.37 0.22 -6.62
CA GLN A 51 -24.75 0.48 -5.23
C GLN A 51 -24.08 -0.50 -4.25
N LYS A 52 -23.17 -1.36 -4.74
CA LYS A 52 -22.46 -2.39 -3.98
C LYS A 52 -23.37 -3.50 -3.42
N ARG A 53 -24.51 -3.77 -4.04
CA ARG A 53 -25.36 -4.92 -3.72
C ARG A 53 -24.87 -6.15 -4.48
N LEU A 54 -24.80 -7.31 -3.83
CA LEU A 54 -24.42 -8.55 -4.50
C LEU A 54 -25.53 -8.97 -5.47
N LEU A 55 -25.19 -9.05 -6.76
CA LEU A 55 -26.07 -9.48 -7.83
C LEU A 55 -25.95 -10.97 -8.14
N ALA A 56 -24.76 -11.55 -8.02
CA ALA A 56 -24.53 -12.97 -8.34
C ALA A 56 -23.27 -13.56 -7.68
N LYS A 57 -23.31 -14.86 -7.37
CA LYS A 57 -22.16 -15.68 -6.95
C LYS A 57 -22.01 -16.94 -7.79
N THR A 58 -20.78 -17.32 -8.17
CA THR A 58 -20.51 -18.63 -8.84
C THR A 58 -19.21 -19.25 -8.34
N ILE A 59 -19.13 -20.57 -8.27
CA ILE A 59 -17.93 -21.30 -7.82
C ILE A 59 -17.51 -22.30 -8.90
N LEU A 60 -16.23 -22.32 -9.26
CA LEU A 60 -15.66 -23.21 -10.30
C LEU A 60 -14.51 -24.04 -9.71
N GLY A 61 -14.65 -25.37 -9.62
CA GLY A 61 -13.57 -26.27 -9.15
C GLY A 61 -14.08 -27.58 -8.57
N ASP A 62 -13.16 -28.51 -8.28
CA ASP A 62 -13.46 -29.79 -7.63
C ASP A 62 -13.67 -29.56 -6.12
N VAL A 63 -14.91 -29.31 -5.69
CA VAL A 63 -15.17 -28.97 -4.29
C VAL A 63 -16.36 -29.69 -3.68
N ILE A 64 -16.10 -30.38 -2.56
CA ILE A 64 -17.01 -30.43 -1.41
C ILE A 64 -16.66 -29.20 -0.58
N ILE A 65 -17.51 -28.16 -0.58
CA ILE A 65 -17.29 -27.01 0.32
C ILE A 65 -17.82 -27.45 1.69
N ASP A 66 -17.05 -27.24 2.76
CA ASP A 66 -17.60 -27.26 4.12
C ASP A 66 -18.64 -26.15 4.25
N THR A 67 -19.91 -26.53 4.15
CA THR A 67 -21.08 -25.65 4.17
C THR A 67 -21.15 -24.78 5.43
N LYS A 68 -20.46 -25.16 6.53
CA LYS A 68 -20.37 -24.33 7.73
C LYS A 68 -19.58 -23.04 7.51
N LYS A 69 -18.58 -23.02 6.62
CA LYS A 69 -17.82 -21.81 6.29
C LYS A 69 -18.53 -20.92 5.26
N ILE A 70 -19.44 -21.48 4.45
CA ILE A 70 -20.32 -20.69 3.58
C ILE A 70 -21.38 -19.95 4.41
N ASN A 71 -21.93 -20.59 5.44
CA ASN A 71 -22.95 -19.96 6.29
C ASN A 71 -22.46 -18.66 6.98
N VAL A 72 -21.15 -18.54 7.25
CA VAL A 72 -20.54 -17.29 7.76
C VAL A 72 -20.68 -16.14 6.75
N PHE A 73 -20.66 -16.43 5.45
CA PHE A 73 -20.86 -15.43 4.39
C PHE A 73 -22.34 -15.12 4.14
N ASP A 74 -23.23 -16.11 4.25
CA ASP A 74 -24.67 -15.92 4.11
C ASP A 74 -25.26 -15.14 5.31
N GLU A 75 -24.62 -15.17 6.49
CA GLU A 75 -24.95 -14.32 7.65
C GLU A 75 -24.61 -12.83 7.42
N ILE A 76 -23.57 -12.53 6.62
CA ILE A 76 -23.22 -11.15 6.22
C ILE A 76 -24.26 -10.59 5.24
N GLU A 77 -24.86 -11.44 4.41
CA GLU A 77 -25.74 -11.06 3.29
C GLU A 77 -27.11 -10.51 3.73
N ASN A 78 -27.59 -10.86 4.93
CA ASN A 78 -29.01 -10.62 5.27
C ASN A 78 -29.28 -9.57 6.37
N LYS A 79 -28.25 -8.96 7.00
CA LYS A 79 -28.49 -8.01 8.11
C LYS A 79 -27.73 -6.70 8.08
N THR A 80 -26.86 -6.47 7.09
CA THR A 80 -26.02 -5.26 7.12
C THR A 80 -26.08 -4.52 5.80
N ILE A 81 -26.89 -3.45 5.77
CA ILE A 81 -26.64 -2.36 4.82
C ILE A 81 -25.30 -1.77 5.27
N ILE A 82 -24.23 -2.03 4.50
CA ILE A 82 -22.91 -1.48 4.78
C ILE A 82 -22.92 -0.01 4.33
N GLU A 83 -23.41 0.86 5.19
CA GLU A 83 -23.24 2.30 5.01
C GLU A 83 -21.77 2.69 5.30
N ASN A 84 -21.16 3.36 4.31
CA ASN A 84 -19.99 4.23 4.44
C ASN A 84 -18.71 3.74 5.15
N GLN A 85 -18.56 2.48 5.55
CA GLN A 85 -17.25 1.89 5.81
C GLN A 85 -16.65 1.35 4.51
N ASP A 86 -15.33 1.54 4.37
CA ASP A 86 -14.62 1.41 3.10
C ASP A 86 -14.83 -0.01 2.56
N PHE A 87 -15.29 -0.17 1.32
CA PHE A 87 -15.50 -1.49 0.71
C PHE A 87 -14.19 -2.31 0.68
N LYS A 88 -13.05 -1.62 0.79
CA LYS A 88 -11.71 -2.18 1.00
C LYS A 88 -11.49 -2.79 2.38
N ASP A 89 -12.18 -2.32 3.41
CA ASP A 89 -12.13 -2.86 4.77
C ASP A 89 -12.99 -4.13 4.88
N LEU A 90 -14.16 -4.19 4.24
CA LEU A 90 -14.90 -5.47 4.11
C LEU A 90 -14.06 -6.53 3.40
N PHE A 91 -13.38 -6.16 2.31
CA PHE A 91 -12.47 -7.05 1.60
C PHE A 91 -11.29 -7.48 2.49
N PHE A 92 -10.83 -6.59 3.36
CA PHE A 92 -9.77 -6.86 4.33
C PHE A 92 -10.25 -7.82 5.44
N GLU A 93 -11.45 -7.64 5.98
CA GLU A 93 -12.06 -8.53 6.97
C GLU A 93 -12.32 -9.93 6.39
N MET A 94 -12.86 -10.00 5.16
CA MET A 94 -13.05 -11.28 4.44
C MET A 94 -11.72 -12.00 4.17
N HIS A 95 -10.65 -11.23 3.93
CA HIS A 95 -9.31 -11.74 3.75
C HIS A 95 -8.73 -12.27 5.08
N LEU A 96 -8.85 -11.52 6.18
CA LEU A 96 -8.45 -11.94 7.52
C LEU A 96 -9.17 -13.22 7.95
N ALA A 97 -10.48 -13.31 7.72
CA ALA A 97 -11.29 -14.49 8.01
C ALA A 97 -10.89 -15.73 7.19
N SER A 98 -10.36 -15.55 5.98
CA SER A 98 -9.84 -16.66 5.16
C SER A 98 -8.38 -17.03 5.50
N SER A 99 -7.65 -16.14 6.17
CA SER A 99 -6.27 -16.33 6.59
C SER A 99 -6.15 -16.76 8.06
N CYS A 100 -6.93 -17.78 8.44
CA CYS A 100 -6.87 -18.44 9.75
C CYS A 100 -5.43 -18.87 10.14
N GLU A 101 -4.81 -18.00 10.93
CA GLU A 101 -3.77 -18.09 11.97
C GLU A 101 -2.58 -19.04 11.93
N GLN A 102 -2.49 -20.11 11.12
CA GLN A 102 -1.36 -21.04 11.29
C GLN A 102 -0.26 -20.96 10.25
N ASN A 103 -0.35 -20.06 9.27
CA ASN A 103 0.40 -20.29 8.06
C ASN A 103 0.62 -19.01 7.23
N ARG A 104 1.57 -18.17 7.69
CA ARG A 104 2.16 -17.05 6.95
C ARG A 104 3.04 -17.59 5.80
N TRP A 105 2.43 -18.33 4.85
CA TRP A 105 3.15 -18.92 3.73
C TRP A 105 3.69 -17.81 2.83
N TYR A 106 5.00 -17.81 2.67
CA TYR A 106 5.67 -17.22 1.52
C TYR A 106 6.59 -18.29 0.94
N ASP A 107 6.79 -18.24 -0.36
CA ASP A 107 7.71 -19.17 -1.02
C ASP A 107 9.16 -18.81 -0.63
N LYS A 108 9.78 -19.69 0.18
CA LYS A 108 11.16 -19.53 0.64
C LYS A 108 12.15 -19.49 -0.53
N ASN A 109 11.87 -20.21 -1.63
CA ASN A 109 12.70 -20.18 -2.83
C ASN A 109 12.61 -18.81 -3.51
N VAL A 110 11.43 -18.19 -3.52
CA VAL A 110 11.25 -16.83 -4.04
C VAL A 110 11.96 -15.81 -3.15
N LEU A 111 11.87 -15.93 -1.83
CA LEU A 111 12.63 -15.07 -0.92
C LEU A 111 14.14 -15.22 -1.13
N ALA A 112 14.65 -16.46 -1.21
CA ALA A 112 16.05 -16.73 -1.46
C ALA A 112 16.52 -16.12 -2.79
N LYS A 113 15.71 -16.24 -3.84
CA LYS A 113 15.96 -15.59 -5.13
C LYS A 113 16.03 -14.06 -4.98
N ILE A 114 15.06 -13.43 -4.32
CA ILE A 114 15.04 -11.97 -4.12
C ILE A 114 16.29 -11.52 -3.34
N ASN A 115 16.67 -12.26 -2.29
CA ASN A 115 17.84 -11.96 -1.48
C ASN A 115 19.15 -12.14 -2.26
N SER A 116 19.20 -13.07 -3.23
CA SER A 116 20.39 -13.26 -4.07
C SER A 116 20.49 -12.28 -5.24
N MET A 117 19.41 -11.56 -5.58
CA MET A 117 19.42 -10.62 -6.71
C MET A 117 20.33 -9.40 -6.47
N TYR A 118 20.49 -8.99 -5.21
CA TYR A 118 21.21 -7.76 -4.85
C TYR A 118 22.11 -7.97 -3.64
N PRO A 119 23.33 -7.40 -3.63
CA PRO A 119 24.29 -7.62 -2.56
C PRO A 119 24.00 -6.84 -1.27
N LYS A 120 23.17 -5.78 -1.32
CA LYS A 120 22.87 -4.93 -0.16
C LYS A 120 21.40 -5.07 0.30
N PRO A 121 21.11 -4.77 1.57
CA PRO A 121 19.77 -4.93 2.14
C PRO A 121 18.73 -4.05 1.43
N PRO A 122 17.50 -4.56 1.23
CA PRO A 122 16.44 -3.82 0.59
C PRO A 122 15.96 -2.63 1.43
N ILE A 123 15.34 -1.66 0.77
CA ILE A 123 14.70 -0.51 1.42
C ILE A 123 13.19 -0.68 1.30
N ILE A 124 12.48 -0.60 2.42
CA ILE A 124 11.02 -0.61 2.43
C ILE A 124 10.51 0.71 2.98
N ILE A 125 9.72 1.42 2.17
CA ILE A 125 9.03 2.64 2.59
C ILE A 125 7.63 2.28 3.05
N GLY A 126 7.25 2.75 4.24
CA GLY A 126 5.90 2.70 4.79
C GLY A 126 5.50 4.04 5.42
N GLY A 127 4.21 4.24 5.60
CA GLY A 127 3.63 5.40 6.29
C GLY A 127 2.17 5.56 5.93
N CYS A 128 1.48 6.52 6.55
CA CYS A 128 0.11 6.80 6.16
C CYS A 128 0.04 7.29 4.71
N GLY A 129 -1.03 6.94 3.99
CA GLY A 129 -1.27 7.50 2.66
C GLY A 129 -1.24 9.03 2.68
N ARG A 130 -0.81 9.66 1.58
CA ARG A 130 -0.69 11.14 1.47
C ARG A 130 0.41 11.78 2.34
N SER A 131 1.30 11.00 2.95
CA SER A 131 2.46 11.49 3.72
C SER A 131 3.74 11.69 2.89
N GLY A 132 3.65 11.67 1.54
CA GLY A 132 4.82 11.86 0.67
C GLY A 132 5.63 10.60 0.36
N THR A 133 5.10 9.40 0.61
CA THR A 133 5.76 8.11 0.33
C THR A 133 6.28 8.00 -1.12
N THR A 134 5.51 8.47 -2.11
CA THR A 134 5.93 8.48 -3.53
C THR A 134 7.04 9.49 -3.80
N LEU A 135 7.03 10.66 -3.14
CA LEU A 135 8.12 11.64 -3.26
C LEU A 135 9.44 11.05 -2.76
N LEU A 136 9.40 10.41 -1.59
CA LEU A 136 10.56 9.72 -1.03
C LEU A 136 11.06 8.60 -1.96
N LEU A 137 10.17 7.79 -2.53
CA LEU A 137 10.55 6.77 -3.52
C LEU A 137 11.23 7.39 -4.75
N SER A 138 10.75 8.54 -5.25
CA SER A 138 11.38 9.23 -6.39
C SER A 138 12.75 9.82 -6.08
N ILE A 139 12.94 10.32 -4.87
CA ILE A 139 14.25 10.78 -4.38
C ILE A 139 15.24 9.61 -4.36
N LEU A 140 14.85 8.47 -3.78
CA LEU A 140 15.69 7.27 -3.77
C LEU A 140 15.89 6.68 -5.17
N GLY A 141 14.89 6.77 -6.04
CA GLY A 141 14.96 6.34 -7.43
C GLY A 141 15.91 7.16 -8.31
N ALA A 142 16.35 8.34 -7.85
CA ALA A 142 17.42 9.12 -8.48
C ALA A 142 18.84 8.66 -8.08
N HIS A 143 18.97 7.82 -7.06
CA HIS A 143 20.27 7.30 -6.63
C HIS A 143 20.79 6.22 -7.62
N PRO A 144 22.06 6.27 -8.05
CA PRO A 144 22.60 5.33 -9.04
C PRO A 144 22.56 3.88 -8.59
N SER A 145 22.73 3.58 -7.30
CA SER A 145 22.78 2.22 -6.74
C SER A 145 21.42 1.62 -6.35
N ILE A 146 20.34 2.42 -6.34
CA ILE A 146 19.02 1.99 -5.82
C ILE A 146 18.04 1.75 -6.97
N GLN A 147 17.45 0.57 -7.03
CA GLN A 147 16.33 0.27 -7.94
C GLN A 147 15.00 0.58 -7.26
N ALA A 148 14.38 1.71 -7.59
CA ALA A 148 13.02 2.01 -7.14
C ALA A 148 11.99 1.20 -7.95
N ILE A 149 11.10 0.49 -7.25
CA ILE A 149 9.92 -0.14 -7.85
C ILE A 149 8.82 0.90 -7.94
N ASN A 150 8.45 1.24 -9.18
CA ASN A 150 7.54 2.37 -9.45
C ASN A 150 6.10 2.11 -8.99
N ASP A 151 5.68 0.85 -8.95
CA ASP A 151 4.32 0.44 -8.62
C ASP A 151 4.24 -0.04 -7.17
N GLU A 152 3.07 0.17 -6.55
CA GLU A 152 2.79 -0.42 -5.23
C GLU A 152 2.57 -1.92 -5.43
N THR A 153 3.54 -2.73 -4.99
CA THR A 153 3.47 -4.18 -5.18
C THR A 153 2.54 -4.85 -4.20
N TYR A 154 2.27 -4.16 -3.08
CA TYR A 154 1.60 -4.70 -1.91
C TYR A 154 2.21 -6.04 -1.43
N ALA A 155 3.51 -6.25 -1.64
CA ALA A 155 4.19 -7.52 -1.34
C ALA A 155 4.11 -7.91 0.14
N PHE A 156 4.06 -6.93 1.04
CA PHE A 156 4.10 -7.17 2.49
C PHE A 156 2.77 -6.90 3.21
N TYR A 157 1.80 -6.26 2.55
CA TYR A 157 0.50 -5.99 3.17
C TYR A 157 -0.64 -5.89 2.14
N PRO A 158 -1.84 -6.43 2.44
CA PRO A 158 -2.11 -7.35 3.55
C PRO A 158 -1.39 -8.70 3.33
N TYR A 159 -1.43 -9.56 4.35
CA TYR A 159 -0.99 -10.95 4.25
C TYR A 159 -1.78 -11.74 3.18
N PRO A 160 -1.37 -12.97 2.83
CA PRO A 160 -0.01 -13.49 2.98
C PRO A 160 1.00 -12.63 2.20
N PHE A 161 2.31 -12.75 2.47
CA PHE A 161 3.30 -12.02 1.67
C PHE A 161 3.29 -12.49 0.21
N ARG A 162 3.31 -11.52 -0.72
CA ARG A 162 3.23 -11.74 -2.17
C ARG A 162 4.59 -11.55 -2.83
N LEU A 163 5.56 -12.35 -2.38
CA LEU A 163 6.93 -12.24 -2.86
C LEU A 163 7.08 -12.50 -4.36
N SER A 164 6.20 -13.30 -4.98
CA SER A 164 6.25 -13.54 -6.43
C SER A 164 5.98 -12.28 -7.26
N LEU A 165 5.09 -11.39 -6.79
CA LEU A 165 4.85 -10.09 -7.45
C LEU A 165 6.07 -9.19 -7.32
N LEU A 166 6.69 -9.18 -6.14
CA LEU A 166 7.93 -8.45 -5.90
C LEU A 166 9.06 -8.98 -6.80
N SER A 167 9.27 -10.30 -6.86
CA SER A 167 10.28 -10.91 -7.74
C SER A 167 10.03 -10.53 -9.20
N PHE A 168 8.79 -10.58 -9.67
CA PHE A 168 8.45 -10.20 -11.05
C PHE A 168 8.75 -8.72 -11.33
N ALA A 169 8.46 -7.82 -10.39
CA ALA A 169 8.77 -6.40 -10.51
C ALA A 169 10.28 -6.13 -10.54
N LEU A 170 11.08 -6.92 -9.82
CA LEU A 170 12.53 -6.83 -9.79
C LEU A 170 13.18 -7.38 -11.08
N ASP A 171 12.71 -8.53 -11.57
CA ASP A 171 13.24 -9.23 -12.75
C ASP A 171 13.16 -8.36 -14.02
N GLN A 172 12.09 -7.57 -14.18
CA GLN A 172 11.91 -6.74 -15.38
C GLN A 172 12.93 -5.59 -15.54
N LYS A 173 13.75 -5.30 -14.52
CA LYS A 173 14.56 -4.05 -14.49
C LYS A 173 15.98 -4.21 -13.94
N ILE A 174 16.51 -5.44 -13.87
CA ILE A 174 17.87 -5.69 -13.34
C ILE A 174 18.89 -4.91 -14.16
N SER A 175 19.44 -3.85 -13.56
CA SER A 175 20.61 -3.15 -14.07
C SER A 175 21.83 -3.55 -13.25
N LYS A 176 22.93 -3.91 -13.92
CA LYS A 176 24.19 -4.30 -13.28
C LYS A 176 24.78 -3.24 -12.33
N GLN A 177 24.30 -2.00 -12.39
CA GLN A 177 24.75 -0.90 -11.52
C GLN A 177 23.98 -0.80 -10.20
N LYS A 178 22.86 -1.53 -10.06
CA LYS A 178 22.00 -1.48 -8.88
C LYS A 178 22.50 -2.48 -7.84
N THR A 179 22.66 -2.03 -6.60
CA THR A 179 23.16 -2.86 -5.49
C THR A 179 22.09 -3.20 -4.46
N ARG A 180 20.92 -2.54 -4.53
CA ARG A 180 19.74 -2.82 -3.71
C ARG A 180 18.47 -2.32 -4.42
N TRP A 181 17.32 -2.76 -3.94
CA TRP A 181 16.02 -2.29 -4.40
C TRP A 181 15.26 -1.54 -3.31
N CYS A 182 14.29 -0.73 -3.73
CA CYS A 182 13.37 0.00 -2.88
C CYS A 182 11.93 -0.27 -3.30
N GLU A 183 11.11 -0.77 -2.37
CA GLU A 183 9.67 -0.93 -2.56
C GLU A 183 8.92 0.05 -1.68
N LYS A 184 7.81 0.56 -2.22
CA LYS A 184 6.95 1.49 -1.52
C LYS A 184 5.52 1.06 -1.74
N THR A 185 4.89 0.65 -0.65
CA THR A 185 3.45 0.65 -0.48
C THR A 185 3.19 1.32 0.88
N PRO A 186 2.37 2.39 0.98
CA PRO A 186 2.17 3.10 2.26
C PRO A 186 1.81 2.14 3.41
N LYS A 187 0.91 1.19 3.13
CA LYS A 187 0.47 0.16 4.08
C LYS A 187 1.57 -0.82 4.54
N ASN A 188 2.78 -0.81 3.99
CA ASN A 188 3.91 -1.59 4.54
C ASN A 188 4.18 -1.25 6.00
N VAL A 189 3.82 -0.04 6.46
CA VAL A 189 3.93 0.35 7.88
C VAL A 189 3.22 -0.62 8.82
N ARG A 190 2.10 -1.21 8.37
CA ARG A 190 1.33 -2.21 9.12
C ARG A 190 2.00 -3.58 9.19
N ALA A 191 3.06 -3.79 8.42
CA ALA A 191 3.80 -5.05 8.34
C ALA A 191 5.27 -4.89 8.75
N PHE A 192 5.72 -3.76 9.29
CA PHE A 192 7.14 -3.52 9.63
C PHE A 192 7.74 -4.61 10.52
N GLY A 193 7.05 -4.99 11.61
CA GLY A 193 7.51 -6.05 12.50
C GLY A 193 7.71 -7.39 11.81
N ASP A 194 6.90 -7.68 10.79
CA ASP A 194 6.97 -8.95 10.08
C ASP A 194 7.90 -8.90 8.87
N ILE A 195 8.08 -7.74 8.25
CA ILE A 195 9.15 -7.47 7.28
C ILE A 195 10.52 -7.64 7.97
N LEU A 196 10.67 -7.13 9.19
CA LEU A 196 11.87 -7.34 9.99
C LEU A 196 12.15 -8.83 10.19
N LYS A 197 11.12 -9.63 10.53
CA LYS A 197 11.27 -11.09 10.66
C LYS A 197 11.58 -11.77 9.32
N LEU A 198 10.93 -11.35 8.24
CA LEU A 198 11.10 -11.93 6.90
C LEU A 198 12.53 -11.83 6.40
N PHE A 199 13.18 -10.69 6.66
CA PHE A 199 14.54 -10.40 6.20
C PHE A 199 15.58 -10.60 7.31
N ASP A 200 15.25 -11.25 8.44
CA ASP A 200 16.15 -11.44 9.59
C ASP A 200 16.83 -10.11 10.03
N SER A 201 16.05 -9.03 10.08
CA SER A 201 16.48 -7.63 10.31
C SER A 201 17.46 -7.06 9.28
N ASN A 202 17.80 -7.81 8.23
CA ASN A 202 18.61 -7.37 7.10
C ASN A 202 17.77 -6.58 6.08
N VAL A 203 17.18 -5.49 6.53
CA VAL A 203 16.30 -4.59 5.77
C VAL A 203 16.41 -3.17 6.31
N ARG A 204 16.26 -2.16 5.45
CA ARG A 204 16.21 -0.75 5.85
C ARG A 204 14.78 -0.24 5.75
N LEU A 205 14.15 -0.01 6.89
CA LEU A 205 12.79 0.51 6.97
C LEU A 205 12.78 2.03 7.11
N LEU A 206 12.06 2.71 6.22
CA LEU A 206 11.79 4.14 6.26
C LEU A 206 10.31 4.37 6.60
N HIS A 207 10.05 5.00 7.74
CA HIS A 207 8.71 5.39 8.17
C HIS A 207 8.50 6.87 7.88
N ILE A 208 7.80 7.21 6.79
CA ILE A 208 7.50 8.61 6.50
C ILE A 208 6.21 9.05 7.20
N VAL A 209 6.31 10.14 7.98
CA VAL A 209 5.19 10.79 8.67
C VAL A 209 4.97 12.20 8.11
N ARG A 210 3.77 12.73 8.29
CA ARG A 210 3.38 14.08 7.87
C ARG A 210 2.37 14.63 8.86
N ASP A 211 2.31 15.96 8.99
CA ASP A 211 1.30 16.64 9.80
C ASP A 211 -0.10 16.13 9.42
N PRO A 212 -0.85 15.54 10.37
CA PRO A 212 -2.16 14.97 10.08
C PRO A 212 -3.12 16.00 9.51
N ARG A 213 -2.98 17.28 9.88
CA ARG A 213 -3.86 18.35 9.38
C ARG A 213 -3.78 18.44 7.86
N ASP A 214 -2.58 18.36 7.28
CA ASP A 214 -2.40 18.33 5.82
C ASP A 214 -2.74 16.97 5.17
N VAL A 215 -2.73 15.88 5.95
CA VAL A 215 -3.07 14.54 5.46
C VAL A 215 -4.59 14.38 5.32
N VAL A 216 -5.35 14.70 6.37
CA VAL A 216 -6.82 14.54 6.39
C VAL A 216 -7.50 15.54 5.46
N THR A 217 -6.89 16.69 5.19
CA THR A 217 -7.42 17.66 4.20
C THR A 217 -6.98 17.35 2.76
N SER A 218 -6.27 16.24 2.53
CA SER A 218 -5.91 15.85 1.17
C SER A 218 -7.13 15.24 0.46
N VAL A 219 -7.64 15.98 -0.52
CA VAL A 219 -8.78 15.59 -1.35
C VAL A 219 -8.46 14.40 -2.28
N HIS A 220 -9.47 13.54 -2.53
CA HIS A 220 -9.34 12.40 -3.44
C HIS A 220 -9.28 12.86 -4.92
N PRO A 221 -8.27 12.44 -5.71
CA PRO A 221 -8.12 12.91 -7.10
C PRO A 221 -9.33 12.66 -7.99
N ASN A 222 -10.03 11.54 -7.78
CA ASN A 222 -11.20 11.16 -8.58
C ASN A 222 -12.55 11.48 -7.90
N HIS A 223 -12.53 11.98 -6.65
CA HIS A 223 -13.75 12.26 -5.87
C HIS A 223 -13.55 13.52 -5.03
N PRO A 224 -13.61 14.72 -5.65
CA PRO A 224 -13.25 15.97 -4.99
C PRO A 224 -14.10 16.32 -3.76
N ALA A 225 -15.27 15.71 -3.60
CA ALA A 225 -16.13 15.86 -2.42
C ALA A 225 -15.70 15.00 -1.21
N LYS A 226 -14.63 14.18 -1.31
CA LYS A 226 -14.19 13.27 -0.27
C LYS A 226 -12.72 13.48 0.10
N PHE A 227 -12.44 13.48 1.40
CA PHE A 227 -11.08 13.38 1.92
C PHE A 227 -10.54 11.96 1.72
N TRP A 228 -9.25 11.84 1.37
CA TRP A 228 -8.63 10.55 1.04
C TRP A 228 -8.28 9.70 2.28
N VAL A 229 -8.01 10.35 3.42
CA VAL A 229 -7.55 9.68 4.65
C VAL A 229 -8.45 10.09 5.82
N PRO A 230 -9.21 9.14 6.42
CA PRO A 230 -9.88 9.37 7.70
C PRO A 230 -8.90 9.58 8.84
N ILE A 231 -9.30 10.29 9.89
CA ILE A 231 -8.46 10.58 11.07
C ILE A 231 -7.96 9.28 11.70
N GLU A 232 -8.85 8.31 11.87
CA GLU A 232 -8.60 7.02 12.50
C GLU A 232 -7.51 6.24 11.76
N ARG A 233 -7.53 6.31 10.43
CA ARG A 233 -6.51 5.67 9.60
C ARG A 233 -5.14 6.29 9.78
N TRP A 234 -5.05 7.62 9.91
CA TRP A 234 -3.78 8.27 10.22
C TRP A 234 -3.27 7.84 11.59
N VAL A 235 -4.14 7.84 12.60
CA VAL A 235 -3.80 7.40 13.96
C VAL A 235 -3.28 5.96 13.95
N GLU A 236 -3.99 5.03 13.30
CA GLU A 236 -3.60 3.62 13.20
C GLU A 236 -2.25 3.46 12.48
N ASP A 237 -2.12 4.01 11.27
CA ASP A 237 -0.91 3.85 10.45
C ASP A 237 0.33 4.45 11.15
N VAL A 238 0.19 5.61 11.80
CA VAL A 238 1.30 6.28 12.51
C VAL A 238 1.63 5.53 13.80
N GLN A 239 0.64 5.14 14.60
CA GLN A 239 0.87 4.42 15.86
C GLN A 239 1.59 3.09 15.63
N VAL A 240 1.15 2.29 14.65
CA VAL A 240 1.79 1.00 14.33
C VAL A 240 3.22 1.20 13.85
N GLY A 241 3.48 2.25 13.05
CA GLY A 241 4.83 2.59 12.64
C GLY A 241 5.74 3.00 13.80
N LEU A 242 5.20 3.75 14.78
CA LEU A 242 5.95 4.19 15.97
C LEU A 242 6.29 3.03 16.92
N ASN A 243 5.54 1.94 16.92
CA ASN A 243 5.90 0.72 17.64
C ASN A 243 7.25 0.13 17.18
N HIS A 244 7.73 0.52 16.00
CA HIS A 244 9.01 0.11 15.42
C HIS A 244 10.01 1.28 15.26
N LYS A 245 9.85 2.37 16.02
CA LYS A 245 10.71 3.58 15.89
C LYS A 245 12.21 3.34 16.10
N ASN A 246 12.59 2.28 16.80
CA ASN A 246 14.00 1.94 17.04
C ASN A 246 14.63 1.12 15.90
N GLN A 247 13.79 0.58 15.01
CA GLN A 247 14.19 -0.26 13.87
C GLN A 247 13.83 0.40 12.52
N THR A 248 13.26 1.61 12.56
CA THR A 248 12.94 2.41 11.39
C THR A 248 13.59 3.78 11.49
N LEU A 249 13.90 4.40 10.36
CA LEU A 249 14.17 5.83 10.32
C LEU A 249 12.85 6.56 10.06
N ILE A 250 12.45 7.38 11.02
CA ILE A 250 11.30 8.28 10.86
C ILE A 250 11.74 9.46 9.99
N VAL A 251 11.03 9.69 8.90
CA VAL A 251 11.25 10.81 7.98
C VAL A 251 10.02 11.72 8.05
N ARG A 252 10.19 12.97 8.50
CA ARG A 252 9.11 13.97 8.43
C ARG A 252 9.03 14.51 7.01
N TYR A 253 7.83 14.53 6.44
CA TYR A 253 7.57 15.08 5.11
C TYR A 253 8.02 16.54 5.02
N GLU A 254 7.77 17.32 6.07
CA GLU A 254 8.09 18.74 6.17
C GLU A 254 9.60 18.96 6.05
N ASP A 255 10.39 18.20 6.81
CA ASP A 255 11.85 18.26 6.76
C ASP A 255 12.37 17.84 5.37
N LEU A 256 11.74 16.81 4.76
CA LEU A 256 12.10 16.33 3.42
C LEU A 256 11.92 17.38 2.32
N VAL A 257 11.00 18.33 2.47
CA VAL A 257 10.74 19.38 1.46
C VAL A 257 11.22 20.78 1.84
N LEU A 258 11.51 21.03 3.12
CA LEU A 258 12.05 22.30 3.61
C LEU A 258 13.58 22.27 3.75
N ASP A 259 14.14 21.17 4.25
CA ASP A 259 15.57 20.95 4.39
C ASP A 259 15.99 19.67 3.64
N THR A 260 15.70 19.68 2.34
CA THR A 260 15.77 18.53 1.45
C THR A 260 17.14 17.85 1.46
N GLU A 261 18.23 18.61 1.30
CA GLU A 261 19.56 18.02 1.21
C GLU A 261 19.98 17.35 2.53
N LYS A 262 19.81 18.05 3.66
CA LYS A 262 20.13 17.50 4.98
C LYS A 262 19.33 16.24 5.26
N THR A 263 18.03 16.27 4.97
CA THR A 263 17.15 15.12 5.20
C THR A 263 17.58 13.93 4.34
N ILE A 264 17.91 14.14 3.05
CA ILE A 264 18.41 13.06 2.19
C ILE A 264 19.75 12.51 2.68
N ARG A 265 20.67 13.35 3.18
CA ARG A 265 21.93 12.88 3.77
C ARG A 265 21.70 11.93 4.95
N ILE A 266 20.79 12.29 5.87
CA ILE A 266 20.40 11.43 6.99
C ILE A 266 19.82 10.09 6.50
N ILE A 267 18.96 10.12 5.48
CA ILE A 267 18.40 8.90 4.87
C ILE A 267 19.50 8.04 4.27
N CYS A 268 20.42 8.64 3.51
CA CYS A 268 21.58 7.96 2.91
C CYS A 268 22.47 7.29 3.97
N ASP A 269 22.80 8.01 5.04
CA ASP A 269 23.59 7.49 6.15
C ASP A 269 22.91 6.28 6.80
N TYR A 270 21.61 6.38 7.08
CA TYR A 270 20.84 5.29 7.68
C TYR A 270 20.76 4.04 6.79
N ILE A 271 20.56 4.23 5.47
CA ILE A 271 20.48 3.09 4.55
C ILE A 271 21.87 2.56 4.16
N GLY A 272 22.96 3.27 4.44
CA GLY A 272 24.32 2.91 4.07
C GLY A 272 24.63 3.15 2.59
N GLU A 273 24.22 4.32 2.08
CA GLU A 273 24.56 4.84 0.75
C GLU A 273 25.18 6.24 0.88
N THR A 274 25.93 6.67 -0.13
CA THR A 274 26.51 8.02 -0.17
C THR A 274 25.47 9.00 -0.72
N PHE A 275 25.40 10.21 -0.17
CA PHE A 275 24.57 11.26 -0.78
C PHE A 275 25.02 11.58 -2.21
N GLU A 276 24.07 11.63 -3.14
CA GLU A 276 24.28 11.97 -4.54
C GLU A 276 23.47 13.22 -4.92
N LYS A 277 24.13 14.25 -5.47
CA LYS A 277 23.46 15.50 -5.89
C LYS A 277 22.28 15.28 -6.84
N LYS A 278 22.31 14.19 -7.62
CA LYS A 278 21.22 13.78 -8.53
C LYS A 278 19.88 13.60 -7.80
N MET A 279 19.90 13.22 -6.52
CA MET A 279 18.71 13.00 -5.69
C MET A 279 17.91 14.30 -5.44
N LEU A 280 18.54 15.47 -5.60
CA LEU A 280 17.88 16.78 -5.50
C LEU A 280 17.08 17.13 -6.77
N ASN A 281 17.41 16.54 -7.92
CA ASN A 281 16.78 16.80 -9.22
C ASN A 281 16.06 15.54 -9.71
N ILE A 282 14.99 15.19 -9.00
CA ILE A 282 14.18 14.00 -9.30
C ILE A 282 13.49 14.07 -10.66
N GLN A 283 13.16 15.27 -11.17
CA GLN A 283 12.58 15.43 -12.52
C GLN A 283 13.50 14.87 -13.59
N LYS A 284 14.81 15.04 -13.42
CA LYS A 284 15.82 14.62 -14.40
C LYS A 284 16.33 13.20 -14.14
N TYR A 285 16.53 12.83 -12.88
CA TYR A 285 17.30 11.62 -12.54
C TYR A 285 16.47 10.47 -11.97
N SER A 286 15.23 10.71 -11.54
CA SER A 286 14.41 9.65 -10.94
C SER A 286 14.02 8.59 -11.97
N SER A 287 14.19 7.31 -11.61
CA SER A 287 13.64 6.19 -12.38
C SER A 287 12.12 6.06 -12.27
N VAL A 288 11.53 6.66 -11.24
CA VAL A 288 10.08 6.85 -11.10
C VAL A 288 9.73 8.04 -11.97
N LYS A 289 9.03 7.84 -13.09
CA LYS A 289 8.67 8.91 -14.04
C LYS A 289 7.21 9.39 -13.91
N GLN A 290 6.33 8.47 -13.55
CA GLN A 290 4.89 8.68 -13.34
C GLN A 290 4.44 7.74 -12.21
N ASN A 291 3.43 8.14 -11.44
CA ASN A 291 2.87 7.30 -10.39
C ASN A 291 1.38 7.59 -10.20
N ALA A 292 0.60 6.55 -9.89
CA ALA A 292 -0.85 6.67 -9.66
C ALA A 292 -1.18 7.62 -8.48
N ALA A 293 -0.30 7.73 -7.48
CA ALA A 293 -0.45 8.65 -6.36
C ALA A 293 -0.46 10.15 -6.77
N TRP A 294 0.06 10.45 -7.96
CA TRP A 294 0.06 11.77 -8.60
C TRP A 294 -0.92 11.85 -9.78
N GLY A 295 -1.94 10.97 -9.85
CA GLY A 295 -2.88 10.97 -10.97
C GLY A 295 -2.23 10.62 -12.31
N LYS A 296 -1.13 9.85 -12.30
CA LYS A 296 -0.28 9.55 -13.49
C LYS A 296 0.43 10.76 -14.10
N GLU A 297 0.48 11.88 -13.39
CA GLU A 297 1.30 13.03 -13.79
C GLU A 297 2.80 12.70 -13.77
N LYS A 298 3.57 13.45 -14.56
CA LYS A 298 5.04 13.40 -14.52
C LYS A 298 5.54 13.85 -13.15
N VAL A 299 6.65 13.26 -12.72
CA VAL A 299 7.36 13.68 -11.50
C VAL A 299 7.64 15.16 -11.54
N LYS A 300 7.20 15.87 -10.50
CA LYS A 300 7.43 17.31 -10.32
C LYS A 300 8.70 17.53 -9.51
N SER A 301 9.15 18.78 -9.48
CA SER A 301 10.27 19.20 -8.65
C SER A 301 9.87 19.13 -7.18
N ILE A 302 10.86 19.02 -6.29
CA ILE A 302 10.61 19.06 -4.86
C ILE A 302 10.12 20.47 -4.54
N HIS A 303 8.98 20.56 -3.85
CA HIS A 303 8.30 21.80 -3.51
C HIS A 303 7.58 21.64 -2.16
N HIS A 304 7.42 22.74 -1.43
CA HIS A 304 6.79 22.78 -0.12
C HIS A 304 5.35 23.34 -0.13
N ASN A 305 4.78 23.62 -1.31
CA ASN A 305 3.44 24.21 -1.48
C ASN A 305 2.29 23.39 -0.89
N SER A 306 2.56 22.16 -0.44
CA SER A 306 1.57 21.30 0.19
C SER A 306 1.59 21.34 1.71
N ILE A 307 2.51 22.10 2.33
CA ILE A 307 2.51 22.33 3.78
C ILE A 307 1.48 23.41 4.13
N LYS A 308 0.78 23.24 5.26
CA LYS A 308 -0.21 24.20 5.80
C LYS A 308 -1.39 24.49 4.87
N LYS A 309 -1.70 23.58 3.95
CA LYS A 309 -2.94 23.69 3.15
C LYS A 309 -4.18 23.63 4.04
N TRP A 310 -4.08 22.94 5.16
CA TRP A 310 -5.12 22.82 6.17
C TRP A 310 -5.56 24.17 6.78
N GLU A 311 -4.76 25.24 6.68
CA GLU A 311 -5.11 26.57 7.23
C GLU A 311 -6.27 27.25 6.48
N LYS A 312 -6.68 26.71 5.33
CA LYS A 312 -7.82 27.25 4.59
C LYS A 312 -9.11 27.15 5.41
N PRO A 313 -9.99 28.17 5.39
CA PRO A 313 -11.22 28.18 6.17
C PRO A 313 -12.14 26.97 5.92
N GLU A 314 -12.15 26.46 4.69
CA GLU A 314 -12.96 25.30 4.29
C GLU A 314 -12.61 24.00 5.04
N TYR A 315 -11.42 23.92 5.64
CA TYR A 315 -10.99 22.73 6.39
C TYR A 315 -11.21 22.84 7.89
N LYS A 316 -11.71 23.98 8.39
CA LYS A 316 -11.86 24.23 9.83
C LYS A 316 -12.57 23.09 10.56
N VAL A 317 -13.71 22.63 10.03
CA VAL A 317 -14.52 21.57 10.65
C VAL A 317 -13.76 20.25 10.80
N ILE A 318 -13.04 19.81 9.75
CA ILE A 318 -12.30 18.53 9.84
C ILE A 318 -11.07 18.64 10.73
N ILE A 319 -10.47 19.83 10.82
CA ILE A 319 -9.36 20.10 11.73
C ILE A 319 -9.85 20.15 13.18
N ASP A 320 -10.99 20.77 13.46
CA ASP A 320 -11.57 20.79 14.81
C ASP A 320 -11.84 19.33 15.29
N HIS A 321 -12.44 18.47 14.44
CA HIS A 321 -12.61 17.04 14.76
C HIS A 321 -11.29 16.28 14.95
N LEU A 322 -10.25 16.60 14.17
CA LEU A 322 -8.91 16.02 14.36
C LEU A 322 -8.33 16.42 15.73
N MET A 323 -8.53 17.66 16.14
CA MET A 323 -8.04 18.19 17.42
C MET A 323 -8.85 17.69 18.63
N GLU A 324 -10.08 17.24 18.43
CA GLU A 324 -10.88 16.52 19.44
C GLU A 324 -10.44 15.06 19.62
N ASN A 325 -9.74 14.47 18.65
CA ASN A 325 -9.24 13.10 18.75
C ASN A 325 -7.97 13.05 19.63
N GLU A 326 -8.14 12.60 20.88
CA GLU A 326 -7.06 12.52 21.87
C GLU A 326 -5.83 11.76 21.39
N LYS A 327 -6.03 10.61 20.71
CA LYS A 327 -4.92 9.81 20.17
C LYS A 327 -4.18 10.56 19.07
N ALA A 328 -4.91 11.25 18.19
CA ALA A 328 -4.29 12.05 17.14
C ALA A 328 -3.44 13.16 17.74
N VAL A 329 -3.98 13.92 18.70
CA VAL A 329 -3.28 15.00 19.41
C VAL A 329 -2.05 14.48 20.15
N GLN A 330 -2.13 13.31 20.79
CA GLN A 330 -0.99 12.68 21.45
C GLN A 330 0.14 12.36 20.44
N LEU A 331 -0.19 11.73 19.32
CA LEU A 331 0.78 11.41 18.26
C LEU A 331 1.36 12.69 17.64
N MET A 332 0.55 13.75 17.50
CA MET A 332 1.03 15.04 17.03
C MET A 332 2.08 15.65 17.95
N ARG A 333 1.90 15.56 19.28
CA ARG A 333 2.90 16.00 20.25
C ARG A 333 4.16 15.13 20.21
N GLU A 334 4.03 13.81 20.18
CA GLU A 334 5.18 12.89 20.10
C GLU A 334 6.03 13.17 18.84
N LEU A 335 5.37 13.51 17.73
CA LEU A 335 6.05 13.82 16.47
C LEU A 335 6.52 15.26 16.38
N GLY A 336 6.07 16.18 17.25
CA GLY A 336 6.45 17.60 17.23
C GLY A 336 5.69 18.43 16.18
N TYR A 337 4.39 18.21 16.03
CA TYR A 337 3.51 19.05 15.19
C TYR A 337 2.76 20.14 15.96
N ILE A 338 2.66 20.01 17.29
CA ILE A 338 2.00 20.94 18.22
C ILE A 338 2.71 20.98 19.57
#